data_AF-A0A3C0NFT5-F1
#
_entry.id   AF-A0A3C0NFT5-F1
#
_cell.length_a   1.000
_cell.length_b   1.000
_cell.length_c   1.000
_cell.angle_alpha   90.00
_cell.angle_beta   90.00
_cell.angle_gamma   90.00
#
_symmetry.space_group_name_H-M   'P 1'
#
loop_
_entity.id
_entity.type
_entity.pdbx_description
1 polymer ?
#
loop_
_entity_poly.entity_id
_entity_poly.type
_entity_poly.pdbx_seq_one_letter_code
_entity_poly.pdbx_strand_id
1 'polypeptide(L)'
;MNVKKTSQWQDANIKYLMASVAVIEQILSSYIAEPENCLRDLKVEQARLELMAAASAMTEPSALQELAIRFNLSDFERDVLLLCAGMELQPNFDSLCGNA
;
A
#
# COMPACT_ATOMS: atom_id res chain seq x y z
N MET A 1 26.08 4.16 15.87
CA MET A 1 25.70 3.22 14.78
C MET A 1 24.21 2.87 14.77
N ASN A 2 23.52 2.83 15.93
CA ASN A 2 22.08 2.50 16.00
C ASN A 2 21.14 3.51 15.30
N VAL A 3 21.35 4.82 15.50
CA VAL A 3 20.43 5.86 15.00
C VAL A 3 20.33 5.88 13.46
N LYS A 4 21.43 5.66 12.74
CA LYS A 4 21.42 5.60 11.27
C LYS A 4 20.64 4.40 10.74
N LYS A 5 20.79 3.24 11.38
CA LYS A 5 20.07 2.02 11.02
C LYS A 5 18.56 2.20 11.25
N THR A 6 18.18 2.80 12.39
CA THR A 6 16.79 3.14 12.70
C THR A 6 16.19 4.09 11.66
N SER A 7 16.91 5.16 11.27
CA SER A 7 16.45 6.09 10.23
C SER A 7 16.26 5.40 8.88
N GLN A 8 17.20 4.55 8.46
CA GLN A 8 17.10 3.83 7.19
C GLN A 8 15.90 2.88 7.15
N TRP A 9 15.66 2.14 8.24
CA TRP A 9 14.48 1.28 8.34
C TRP A 9 13.19 2.11 8.34
N GLN A 10 13.13 3.23 9.06
CA GLN A 10 11.95 4.10 9.09
C GLN A 10 11.61 4.64 7.70
N ASP A 11 12.62 5.09 6.95
CA ASP A 11 12.44 5.61 5.59
C ASP A 11 11.94 4.50 4.64
N ALA A 12 12.53 3.30 4.72
CA ALA A 12 12.09 2.16 3.93
C ALA A 12 10.66 1.71 4.33
N ASN A 13 10.35 1.73 5.62
CA ASN A 13 9.04 1.34 6.16
C ASN A 13 7.94 2.31 5.71
N ILE A 14 8.18 3.63 5.71
CA ILE A 14 7.23 4.62 5.20
C ILE A 14 7.00 4.41 3.70
N LYS A 15 8.07 4.20 2.92
CA LYS A 15 7.94 3.91 1.48
C LYS A 15 7.14 2.66 1.20
N TYR A 16 7.39 1.59 1.97
CA TYR A 16 6.63 0.34 1.88
C TYR A 16 5.15 0.55 2.20
N LEU A 17 4.83 1.30 3.27
CA LEU A 17 3.46 1.63 3.63
C LEU A 17 2.76 2.43 2.53
N MET A 18 3.40 3.48 2.01
CA MET A 18 2.83 4.30 0.95
C MET A 18 2.61 3.53 -0.34
N ALA A 19 3.55 2.67 -0.73
CA ALA A 19 3.38 1.79 -1.89
C ALA A 19 2.25 0.76 -1.69
N SER A 20 2.07 0.26 -0.46
CA SER A 20 0.97 -0.66 -0.13
C SER A 20 -0.39 0.04 -0.26
N VAL A 21 -0.50 1.28 0.22
CA VAL A 21 -1.73 2.10 0.05
C VAL A 21 -1.99 2.41 -1.42
N ALA A 22 -0.95 2.77 -2.19
CA ALA A 22 -1.08 3.08 -3.62
C ALA A 22 -1.62 1.89 -4.43
N VAL A 23 -1.28 0.64 -4.07
CA VAL A 23 -1.87 -0.55 -4.69
C VAL A 23 -3.38 -0.60 -4.47
N ILE A 24 -3.87 -0.34 -3.25
CA ILE A 24 -5.30 -0.30 -2.95
C ILE A 24 -5.98 0.83 -3.72
N GLU A 25 -5.36 2.01 -3.79
CA GLU A 25 -5.86 3.15 -4.55
C GLU A 25 -6.05 2.82 -6.04
N GLN A 26 -5.07 2.16 -6.67
CA GLN A 26 -5.18 1.77 -8.07
C GLN A 26 -6.22 0.67 -8.30
N ILE A 27 -6.39 -0.26 -7.35
CA ILE A 27 -7.42 -1.29 -7.42
C ILE A 27 -8.82 -0.63 -7.37
N LEU A 28 -9.06 0.28 -6.43
CA LEU A 28 -10.31 1.03 -6.34
C LEU A 28 -10.57 1.85 -7.60
N SER A 29 -9.54 2.59 -8.06
CA SER A 29 -9.63 3.40 -9.28
C SER A 29 -9.97 2.54 -10.51
N SER A 30 -9.39 1.34 -10.59
CA SER A 30 -9.66 0.37 -11.66
C SER A 30 -11.09 -0.19 -11.59
N TYR A 31 -11.62 -0.39 -10.38
CA TYR A 31 -12.99 -0.85 -10.17
C TYR A 31 -14.03 0.18 -10.60
N ILE A 32 -13.78 1.47 -10.30
CA ILE A 32 -14.67 2.59 -10.65
C ILE A 32 -14.58 2.93 -12.14
N ALA A 33 -13.41 2.72 -12.77
CA ALA A 33 -13.20 3.04 -14.17
C ALA A 33 -14.01 2.14 -15.11
N GLU A 34 -14.40 2.69 -16.28
CA GLU A 34 -15.13 1.94 -17.30
C GLU A 34 -14.36 0.68 -17.76
N PRO A 35 -15.07 -0.44 -18.00
CA PRO A 35 -14.45 -1.74 -18.28
C PRO A 35 -13.60 -1.79 -19.54
N GLU A 36 -13.78 -0.86 -20.48
CA GLU A 36 -13.00 -0.78 -21.73
C GLU A 36 -11.62 -0.12 -21.56
N ASN A 37 -11.30 0.37 -20.37
CA ASN A 37 -10.05 1.09 -20.14
C ASN A 37 -8.87 0.13 -19.86
N CYS A 38 -8.17 -0.29 -20.91
CA CYS A 38 -6.96 -1.13 -20.80
C CYS A 38 -5.85 -0.54 -19.92
N LEU A 39 -5.85 0.78 -19.66
CA LEU A 39 -4.85 1.42 -18.81
C LEU A 39 -5.03 1.10 -17.32
N ARG A 40 -6.21 0.62 -16.90
CA ARG A 40 -6.51 0.34 -15.49
C ARG A 40 -5.64 -0.80 -14.93
N ASP A 41 -5.49 -1.88 -15.69
CA ASP A 41 -4.74 -3.06 -15.28
C ASP A 41 -3.23 -2.76 -15.25
N LEU A 42 -2.75 -1.94 -16.20
CA LEU A 42 -1.36 -1.47 -16.24
C LEU A 42 -1.00 -0.64 -15.01
N LYS A 43 -1.91 0.23 -14.54
CA LYS A 43 -1.66 1.04 -13.34
C LYS A 43 -1.61 0.20 -12.06
N VAL A 44 -2.49 -0.79 -11.93
CA VAL A 44 -2.45 -1.74 -10.81
C VAL A 44 -1.14 -2.52 -10.81
N GLU A 45 -0.70 -3.01 -11.97
CA GLU A 45 0.55 -3.75 -12.07
C GLU A 45 1.77 -2.87 -11.78
N GLN A 46 1.78 -1.63 -12.28
CA GLN A 46 2.82 -0.66 -11.96
C GLN A 46 2.93 -0.40 -10.45
N ALA A 47 1.80 -0.21 -9.76
CA ALA A 47 1.80 -0.02 -8.31
C ALA A 47 2.32 -1.27 -7.57
N ARG A 48 2.01 -2.48 -8.06
CA ARG A 48 2.55 -3.74 -7.49
C ARG A 48 4.07 -3.83 -7.67
N LEU A 49 4.61 -3.42 -8.83
CA LEU A 49 6.05 -3.38 -9.07
C LEU A 49 6.76 -2.40 -8.12
N GLU A 50 6.16 -1.23 -7.87
CA GLU A 50 6.69 -0.26 -6.92
C GLU A 50 6.67 -0.79 -5.48
N LEU A 51 5.60 -1.50 -5.09
CA LEU A 51 5.54 -2.19 -3.81
C LEU A 51 6.63 -3.27 -3.69
N MET A 52 6.87 -4.06 -4.74
CA MET A 52 7.97 -5.03 -4.75
C MET A 52 9.35 -4.37 -4.62
N ALA A 53 9.56 -3.24 -5.30
CA ALA A 53 10.79 -2.45 -5.17
C ALA A 53 10.96 -1.94 -3.73
N ALA A 54 9.91 -1.37 -3.13
CA ALA A 54 9.93 -0.94 -1.73
C ALA A 54 10.18 -2.11 -0.76
N ALA A 55 9.59 -3.27 -1.01
CA ALA A 55 9.80 -4.49 -0.22
C ALA A 55 11.26 -4.95 -0.27
N SER A 56 11.92 -4.87 -1.42
CA SER A 56 13.33 -5.25 -1.56
C SER A 56 14.30 -4.33 -0.81
N ALA A 57 13.88 -3.10 -0.50
CA ALA A 57 14.66 -2.16 0.31
C ALA A 57 14.51 -2.39 1.83
N MET A 58 13.58 -3.24 2.27
CA MET A 58 13.37 -3.55 3.69
C MET A 58 14.42 -4.55 4.18
N THR A 59 15.19 -4.16 5.19
CA THR A 59 16.20 -5.04 5.82
C THR A 59 15.62 -5.92 6.93
N GLU A 60 14.45 -5.56 7.45
CA GLU A 60 13.69 -6.22 8.52
C GLU A 60 12.19 -6.11 8.17
N PRO A 61 11.29 -6.92 8.74
CA PRO A 61 9.86 -6.80 8.46
C PRO A 61 9.34 -5.36 8.65
N SER A 62 8.43 -4.93 7.79
CA SER A 62 7.77 -3.63 7.95
C SER A 62 6.82 -3.65 9.14
N ALA A 63 6.50 -2.47 9.68
CA ALA A 63 5.51 -2.33 10.74
C ALA A 63 4.14 -2.91 10.32
N LEU A 64 3.78 -2.79 9.04
CA LEU A 64 2.56 -3.38 8.50
C LEU A 64 2.61 -4.91 8.51
N GLN A 65 3.76 -5.51 8.14
CA GLN A 65 3.96 -6.96 8.19
C GLN A 65 3.93 -7.48 9.63
N GLU A 66 4.60 -6.78 10.56
CA GLU A 66 4.55 -7.09 12.00
C GLU A 66 3.13 -7.02 12.55
N LEU A 67 2.35 -6.00 12.16
CA LEU A 67 0.96 -5.85 12.56
C LEU A 67 0.12 -7.02 12.03
N ALA A 68 0.25 -7.36 10.74
CA ALA A 68 -0.46 -8.50 10.16
C ALA A 68 -0.13 -9.82 10.88
N ILE A 69 1.14 -10.06 11.20
CA ILE A 69 1.58 -11.25 11.94
C ILE A 69 1.00 -11.27 13.36
N ARG A 70 1.09 -10.17 14.11
CA ARG A 70 0.67 -10.12 15.51
C ARG A 70 -0.83 -10.23 15.71
N PHE A 71 -1.61 -9.69 14.78
CA PHE A 71 -3.06 -9.78 14.80
C PHE A 71 -3.60 -10.96 13.97
N ASN A 72 -2.71 -11.77 13.39
CA ASN A 72 -3.05 -12.90 12.51
C ASN A 72 -4.02 -12.48 11.39
N LEU A 73 -3.76 -11.33 10.78
CA LEU A 73 -4.56 -10.79 9.70
C LEU A 73 -4.33 -11.62 8.43
N SER A 74 -5.42 -11.99 7.77
CA SER A 74 -5.41 -12.43 6.37
C SER A 74 -4.98 -11.28 5.44
N ASP A 75 -4.63 -11.63 4.20
CA ASP A 75 -4.33 -10.62 3.17
C ASP A 75 -5.52 -9.66 2.98
N PHE A 76 -6.76 -10.18 3.00
CA PHE A 76 -7.96 -9.37 2.90
C PHE A 76 -8.10 -8.38 4.08
N GLU A 77 -7.90 -8.83 5.32
CA GLU A 77 -8.01 -7.94 6.49
C GLU A 77 -6.91 -6.88 6.51
N ARG A 78 -5.69 -7.22 6.06
CA ARG A 78 -4.63 -6.24 5.86
C ARG A 78 -5.02 -5.20 4.82
N ASP A 79 -5.63 -5.62 3.71
CA ASP A 79 -6.05 -4.72 2.65
C ASP A 79 -7.21 -3.81 3.10
N VAL A 80 -8.13 -4.32 3.94
CA VAL A 80 -9.17 -3.51 4.61
C VAL A 80 -8.54 -2.49 5.57
N LEU A 81 -7.51 -2.88 6.34
CA LEU A 81 -6.77 -1.93 7.17
C LEU A 81 -6.11 -0.83 6.33
N LEU A 82 -5.51 -1.20 5.20
CA LEU A 82 -4.91 -0.25 4.26
C LEU A 82 -5.94 0.66 3.61
N LEU A 83 -7.15 0.17 3.33
CA LEU A 83 -8.28 0.98 2.87
C LEU A 83 -8.62 2.07 3.89
N CYS A 84 -8.73 1.69 5.17
CA CYS A 84 -8.99 2.63 6.26
C CYS A 84 -7.85 3.64 6.43
N ALA A 85 -6.59 3.17 6.41
CA ALA A 85 -5.43 4.03 6.53
C ALA A 85 -5.26 4.96 5.32
N GLY A 86 -5.63 4.50 4.12
CA GLY A 86 -5.56 5.27 2.88
C GLY A 86 -6.36 6.56 2.93
N MET A 87 -7.54 6.55 3.58
CA MET A 87 -8.37 7.75 3.78
C MET A 87 -7.65 8.88 4.52
N GLU A 88 -6.74 8.54 5.44
CA GLU A 88 -5.97 9.52 6.22
C GLU A 88 -4.63 9.89 5.56
N LEU A 89 -4.08 8.99 4.75
CA LEU A 89 -2.72 9.09 4.22
C LEU A 89 -2.65 9.62 2.78
N GLN A 90 -3.71 9.46 1.99
CA GLN A 90 -3.74 9.87 0.58
C GLN A 90 -4.81 10.93 0.32
N PRO A 91 -4.48 12.04 -0.36
CA PRO A 91 -5.48 13.01 -0.79
C PRO A 91 -6.53 12.37 -1.71
N ASN A 92 -7.80 12.73 -1.52
CA ASN A 92 -8.95 12.28 -2.33
C ASN A 92 -9.28 10.78 -2.26
N PHE A 93 -8.66 10.02 -1.37
CA PHE A 93 -8.94 8.59 -1.21
C PHE A 93 -10.38 8.33 -0.72
N ASP A 94 -10.91 9.25 0.09
CA ASP A 94 -12.31 9.30 0.52
C ASP A 94 -13.29 9.32 -0.67
N SER A 95 -12.98 10.10 -1.71
CA SER A 95 -13.80 10.18 -2.92
C SER A 95 -13.78 8.86 -3.71
N LEU A 96 -12.66 8.13 -3.71
CA LEU A 96 -12.60 6.81 -4.36
C LEU A 96 -13.50 5.82 -3.61
N CYS A 97 -13.42 5.77 -2.28
CA CYS A 97 -14.27 4.89 -1.48
C CYS A 97 -15.76 5.19 -1.64
N GLY A 98 -16.16 6.46 -1.80
CA GLY A 98 -17.56 6.85 -1.99
C GLY A 98 -18.13 6.53 -3.39
N ASN A 99 -17.26 6.31 -4.38
CA ASN A 99 -17.65 6.02 -5.76
C ASN A 99 -17.43 4.55 -6.18
N ALA A 100 -16.76 3.76 -5.33
CA ALA A 100 -16.57 2.32 -5.49
C ALA A 100 -17.84 1.52 -5.13
#